data_AF-A0A9Y4NUT7-F1
#
_entry.id   AF-A0A9Y4NUT7-F1
#
_cell.length_a   1.000
_cell.length_b   1.000
_cell.length_c   1.000
_cell.angle_alpha   90.00
_cell.angle_beta   90.00
_cell.angle_gamma   90.00
#
_symmetry.space_group_name_H-M   'P 1'
#
loop_
_entity.id
_entity.type
_entity.pdbx_description
1 polymer ?
#
loop_
_entity_poly.entity_id
_entity_poly.type
_entity_poly.pdbx_seq_one_letter_code
_entity_poly.pdbx_strand_id
1 'polypeptide(L)'
;MVQREKLIQNLTTDNNALRDELKQMKINSSRLTKEMEVLQSQYNTTAASRDNLQQEVNRLNATTCKVCLQGWIMFNNKCYYISEKGQNKNWEDSRRDCLQRGVDLVMPTTKEELAFVARIHDRTWIGLSDMKQEGTWLWVDGSGVRTAFWRSGEPNNHGDEDCVEIIKEHEKWNDARCSENLPWICED
;
A
#
# COMPACT_ATOMS: atom_id res chain seq x y z
N MET A 1 -17.63 65.11 43.78
CA MET A 1 -18.92 64.44 43.46
C MET A 1 -18.99 64.01 41.99
N VAL A 2 -18.79 64.91 41.02
CA VAL A 2 -18.87 64.62 39.56
C VAL A 2 -18.01 63.44 39.07
N GLN A 3 -16.78 63.28 39.55
CA GLN A 3 -15.89 62.17 39.14
C GLN A 3 -16.46 60.78 39.52
N ARG A 4 -17.11 60.69 40.68
CA ARG A 4 -17.67 59.44 41.23
C ARG A 4 -18.92 59.00 40.46
N GLU A 5 -19.76 59.96 40.07
CA GLU A 5 -20.98 59.68 39.28
C GLU A 5 -20.63 59.21 37.86
N LYS A 6 -19.62 59.82 37.22
CA LYS A 6 -19.11 59.35 35.92
C LYS A 6 -18.58 57.91 35.99
N LEU A 7 -17.85 57.58 37.06
CA LEU A 7 -17.35 56.22 37.27
C LEU A 7 -18.49 55.21 37.45
N ILE A 8 -19.52 55.55 38.23
CA ILE A 8 -20.70 54.69 38.43
C ILE A 8 -21.46 54.46 37.11
N GLN A 9 -21.62 55.50 36.28
CA GLN A 9 -22.28 55.40 34.99
C GLN A 9 -21.50 54.50 34.02
N ASN A 10 -20.18 54.64 33.95
CA ASN A 10 -19.32 53.80 33.13
C ASN A 10 -19.41 52.34 33.57
N LEU A 11 -19.26 52.06 34.87
CA LEU A 11 -19.36 50.71 35.43
C LEU A 11 -20.75 50.08 35.20
N THR A 12 -21.81 50.88 35.21
CA THR A 12 -23.17 50.40 34.93
C THR A 12 -23.34 50.05 33.45
N THR A 13 -22.76 50.87 32.57
CA THR A 13 -22.77 50.64 31.12
C THR A 13 -22.01 49.36 30.78
N ASP A 14 -20.80 49.21 31.33
CA ASP A 14 -19.96 48.03 31.14
C ASP A 14 -20.63 46.75 31.68
N ASN A 15 -21.24 46.82 32.86
CA ASN A 15 -21.99 45.68 33.43
C ASN A 15 -23.19 45.26 32.56
N ASN A 16 -23.88 46.21 31.93
CA ASN A 16 -24.98 45.89 31.03
C ASN A 16 -24.46 45.27 29.73
N ALA A 17 -23.38 45.78 29.15
CA ALA A 17 -22.73 45.21 27.97
C ALA A 17 -22.28 43.76 28.22
N LEU A 18 -21.60 43.50 29.35
CA LEU A 18 -21.17 42.15 29.76
C LEU A 18 -22.35 41.18 29.93
N ARG A 19 -23.49 41.65 30.44
CA ARG A 19 -24.70 40.83 30.55
C ARG A 19 -25.26 40.45 29.18
N ASP A 20 -25.19 41.34 28.21
CA ASP A 20 -25.69 41.07 26.86
C ASP A 20 -24.76 40.12 26.10
N GLU A 21 -23.44 40.28 26.23
CA GLU A 21 -22.45 39.30 25.73
C GLU A 21 -22.68 37.91 26.33
N LEU A 22 -22.94 37.82 27.64
CA LEU A 22 -23.24 36.55 28.29
C LEU A 22 -24.51 35.89 27.73
N LYS A 23 -25.55 36.67 27.40
CA LYS A 23 -26.76 36.14 26.75
C LYS A 23 -26.44 35.62 25.35
N GLN A 24 -25.66 36.36 24.56
CA GLN A 24 -25.26 35.93 23.22
C GLN A 24 -24.40 34.67 23.25
N MET A 25 -23.46 34.57 24.18
CA MET A 25 -22.65 33.37 24.39
C MET A 25 -23.51 32.14 24.73
N LYS A 26 -24.54 32.30 25.57
CA LYS A 26 -25.47 31.20 25.90
C LYS A 26 -26.26 30.74 24.68
N ILE A 27 -26.73 31.67 23.84
CA ILE A 27 -27.43 31.35 22.59
C ILE A 27 -26.50 30.59 21.64
N ASN A 28 -25.27 31.08 21.45
CA ASN A 28 -24.28 30.45 20.60
C ASN A 28 -23.89 29.05 21.11
N SER A 29 -23.68 28.90 22.41
CA SER A 29 -23.42 27.59 23.03
C SER A 29 -24.57 26.61 22.79
N SER A 30 -25.82 27.05 22.97
CA SER A 30 -26.99 26.20 22.69
C SER A 30 -27.09 25.82 21.21
N ARG A 31 -26.77 26.74 20.28
CA ARG A 31 -26.72 26.47 18.84
C ARG A 31 -25.64 25.45 18.49
N LEU A 32 -24.43 25.62 19.03
CA LEU A 32 -23.32 24.70 18.82
C LEU A 32 -23.62 23.29 19.35
N THR A 33 -24.29 23.17 20.51
CA THR A 33 -24.72 21.86 21.02
C THR A 33 -25.65 21.15 20.05
N LYS A 34 -26.64 21.88 19.49
CA LYS A 34 -27.55 21.32 18.48
C LYS A 34 -26.82 20.91 17.19
N GLU A 35 -25.88 21.73 16.73
CA GLU A 35 -25.04 21.41 15.57
C GLU A 35 -24.20 20.13 15.84
N MET A 36 -23.67 19.98 17.05
CA MET A 36 -22.91 18.80 17.45
C MET A 36 -23.77 17.52 17.51
N GLU A 37 -25.00 17.61 18.00
CA GLU A 37 -25.96 16.49 17.99
C GLU A 37 -26.28 16.04 16.57
N VAL A 38 -26.47 16.99 15.65
CA VAL A 38 -26.71 16.69 14.23
C VAL A 38 -25.49 16.02 13.59
N LEU A 39 -24.28 16.54 13.84
CA LEU A 39 -23.05 15.97 13.31
C LEU A 39 -22.81 14.55 13.82
N GLN A 40 -23.08 14.29 15.11
CA GLN A 40 -22.95 12.95 15.68
C GLN A 40 -23.91 11.96 15.01
N SER A 41 -25.15 12.41 14.75
CA SER A 41 -26.14 11.59 14.04
C SER A 41 -25.68 11.27 12.61
N GLN A 42 -25.21 12.28 11.86
CA GLN A 42 -24.68 12.10 10.51
C GLN A 42 -23.45 11.17 10.47
N TYR A 43 -22.54 11.30 11.45
CA TYR A 43 -21.40 10.41 11.59
C TYR A 43 -21.84 8.96 11.79
N ASN A 44 -22.80 8.73 12.70
CA ASN A 44 -23.31 7.38 12.96
C ASN A 44 -23.97 6.77 11.71
N THR A 45 -24.75 7.56 10.96
CA THR A 45 -25.35 7.12 9.68
C THR A 45 -24.30 6.81 8.62
N THR A 46 -23.25 7.63 8.53
CA THR A 46 -22.14 7.44 7.59
C THR A 46 -21.35 6.18 7.95
N ALA A 47 -21.07 5.97 9.24
CA ALA A 47 -20.40 4.77 9.73
C ALA A 47 -21.20 3.51 9.41
N ALA A 48 -22.52 3.52 9.62
CA ALA A 48 -23.39 2.40 9.24
C ALA A 48 -23.40 2.15 7.72
N SER A 49 -23.40 3.22 6.91
CA SER A 49 -23.33 3.10 5.45
C SER A 49 -22.00 2.51 4.99
N ARG A 50 -20.88 2.92 5.60
CA ARG A 50 -19.55 2.34 5.38
C ARG A 50 -19.54 0.86 5.72
N ASP A 51 -20.10 0.48 6.87
CA ASP A 51 -20.11 -0.92 7.32
C ASP A 51 -20.95 -1.81 6.38
N ASN A 52 -22.09 -1.29 5.87
CA ASN A 52 -22.89 -1.96 4.85
C ASN A 52 -22.13 -2.14 3.53
N LEU A 53 -21.44 -1.10 3.05
CA LEU A 53 -20.61 -1.19 1.85
C LEU A 53 -19.47 -2.20 2.03
N GLN A 54 -18.86 -2.25 3.22
CA GLN A 54 -17.82 -3.23 3.52
C GLN A 54 -18.35 -4.67 3.45
N GLN A 55 -19.56 -4.90 3.95
CA GLN A 55 -20.20 -6.21 3.82
C GLN A 55 -20.47 -6.58 2.36
N GLU A 56 -20.89 -5.62 1.54
CA GLU A 56 -21.15 -5.86 0.12
C GLU A 56 -19.85 -6.16 -0.65
N VAL A 57 -18.77 -5.43 -0.37
CA VAL A 57 -17.43 -5.75 -0.90
C VAL A 57 -17.00 -7.16 -0.53
N ASN A 58 -17.21 -7.57 0.72
CA ASN A 58 -16.88 -8.93 1.16
C ASN A 58 -17.71 -9.99 0.40
N ARG A 59 -18.98 -9.72 0.12
CA ARG A 59 -19.85 -10.60 -0.69
C ARG A 59 -19.40 -10.66 -2.15
N LEU A 60 -19.08 -9.52 -2.75
CA LEU A 60 -18.59 -9.46 -4.13
C LEU A 60 -17.25 -10.18 -4.27
N ASN A 61 -16.34 -10.03 -3.32
CA ASN A 61 -15.08 -10.78 -3.28
C ASN A 61 -15.32 -12.29 -3.10
N ALA A 62 -16.33 -12.69 -2.32
CA ALA A 62 -16.70 -14.10 -2.18
C ALA A 62 -17.35 -14.70 -3.44
N THR A 63 -17.97 -13.86 -4.28
CA THR A 63 -18.70 -14.27 -5.49
C THR A 63 -17.85 -14.17 -6.76
N THR A 64 -16.81 -13.32 -6.73
CA THR A 64 -15.87 -13.18 -7.84
C THR A 64 -14.87 -14.32 -7.79
N CYS A 65 -15.11 -15.35 -8.59
CA CYS A 65 -14.05 -16.28 -8.93
C CYS A 65 -13.08 -15.52 -9.84
N LYS A 66 -11.94 -15.07 -9.30
CA LYS A 66 -10.82 -14.66 -10.15
C LYS A 66 -10.52 -15.86 -11.05
N VAL A 67 -10.38 -15.64 -12.35
CA VAL A 67 -10.01 -16.68 -13.31
C VAL A 67 -8.78 -16.17 -14.03
N CYS A 68 -7.69 -16.94 -13.97
CA CYS A 68 -6.49 -16.59 -14.71
C CYS A 68 -6.70 -16.86 -16.20
N LEU A 69 -6.00 -16.10 -17.04
CA LEU A 69 -5.98 -16.34 -18.48
C LEU A 69 -5.53 -17.78 -18.77
N GLN A 70 -5.97 -18.33 -19.90
CA GLN A 70 -5.57 -19.68 -20.29
C GLN A 70 -4.03 -19.80 -20.34
N GLY A 71 -3.50 -20.82 -19.65
CA GLY A 71 -2.05 -21.05 -19.54
C GLY A 71 -1.38 -20.36 -18.33
N TRP A 72 -2.11 -19.56 -17.56
CA TRP A 72 -1.61 -18.95 -16.32
C TRP A 72 -2.03 -19.78 -15.11
N ILE A 73 -1.20 -19.77 -14.08
CA ILE A 73 -1.45 -20.52 -12.83
C ILE A 73 -2.03 -19.58 -11.79
N MET A 74 -3.06 -20.03 -11.07
CA MET A 74 -3.59 -19.33 -9.91
C MET A 74 -2.91 -19.80 -8.64
N PHE A 75 -2.45 -18.85 -7.82
CA PHE A 75 -1.99 -19.11 -6.45
C PHE A 75 -2.36 -17.92 -5.56
N ASN A 76 -2.96 -18.16 -4.39
CA ASN A 76 -3.37 -17.11 -3.44
C ASN A 76 -4.11 -15.92 -4.07
N ASN A 77 -5.06 -16.19 -4.97
CA ASN A 77 -5.85 -15.17 -5.66
C ASN A 77 -5.02 -14.20 -6.53
N LYS A 78 -3.84 -14.66 -6.98
CA LYS A 78 -3.01 -14.01 -8.00
C LYS A 78 -2.79 -14.95 -9.18
N CYS A 79 -2.55 -14.37 -10.35
CA CYS A 79 -2.32 -15.07 -11.59
C CYS A 79 -0.88 -14.92 -12.02
N TYR A 80 -0.25 -16.04 -12.33
CA TYR A 80 1.15 -16.10 -12.67
C TYR A 80 1.33 -16.65 -14.08
N TYR A 81 2.07 -15.91 -14.88
CA TYR A 81 2.63 -16.44 -16.12
C TYR A 81 4.01 -17.01 -15.83
N ILE A 82 4.26 -18.23 -16.31
CA ILE A 82 5.52 -18.93 -16.13
C ILE A 82 6.16 -19.09 -17.50
N SER A 83 7.41 -18.63 -17.66
CA SER A 83 8.16 -18.83 -18.89
C SER A 83 8.30 -20.32 -19.23
N GLU A 84 8.19 -20.68 -20.50
CA GLU A 84 8.26 -22.08 -20.91
C GLU A 84 9.67 -22.66 -20.72
N LYS A 85 9.77 -23.98 -20.55
CA LYS A 85 11.06 -24.66 -20.38
C LYS A 85 12.01 -24.35 -21.53
N GLY A 86 13.17 -23.78 -21.21
CA GLY A 86 14.20 -23.42 -22.19
C GLY A 86 14.09 -21.99 -22.73
N GLN A 87 13.04 -21.24 -22.36
CA GLN A 87 12.98 -19.80 -22.59
C GLN A 87 13.70 -19.07 -21.47
N ASN A 88 14.72 -18.32 -21.84
CA ASN A 88 15.50 -17.51 -20.91
C ASN A 88 15.66 -16.10 -21.49
N LYS A 89 15.66 -15.09 -20.62
CA LYS A 89 15.84 -13.68 -20.97
C LYS A 89 16.68 -12.99 -19.90
N ASN A 90 17.32 -11.88 -20.25
CA ASN A 90 17.88 -10.96 -19.26
C ASN A 90 16.74 -10.29 -18.45
N TRP A 91 17.09 -9.64 -17.34
CA TRP A 91 16.08 -9.11 -16.42
C TRP A 91 15.17 -8.07 -17.09
N GLU A 92 15.74 -7.15 -17.89
CA GLU A 92 15.00 -6.09 -18.56
C GLU A 92 14.05 -6.63 -19.64
N ASP A 93 14.50 -7.62 -20.41
CA ASP A 93 13.70 -8.30 -21.44
C ASP A 93 12.59 -9.14 -20.80
N SER A 94 12.85 -9.76 -19.65
CA SER A 94 11.86 -10.50 -18.86
C SER A 94 10.77 -9.56 -18.35
N ARG A 95 11.17 -8.42 -17.78
CA ARG A 95 10.23 -7.38 -17.36
C ARG A 95 9.40 -6.87 -18.52
N ARG A 96 10.02 -6.60 -19.66
CA ARG A 96 9.32 -6.14 -20.86
C ARG A 96 8.30 -7.15 -21.37
N ASP A 97 8.61 -8.45 -21.31
CA ASP A 97 7.65 -9.51 -21.64
C ASP A 97 6.43 -9.49 -20.69
N CYS A 98 6.65 -9.33 -19.37
CA CYS A 98 5.55 -9.18 -18.41
C CYS A 98 4.70 -7.94 -18.68
N LEU A 99 5.34 -6.79 -18.95
CA LEU A 99 4.64 -5.55 -19.27
C LEU A 99 3.81 -5.66 -20.55
N GLN A 100 4.29 -6.38 -21.57
CA GLN A 100 3.52 -6.66 -22.79
C GLN A 100 2.28 -7.53 -22.53
N ARG A 101 2.26 -8.28 -21.42
CA ARG A 101 1.11 -9.06 -20.95
C ARG A 101 0.18 -8.26 -20.04
N GLY A 102 0.48 -6.99 -19.78
CA GLY A 102 -0.32 -6.11 -18.92
C GLY A 102 -0.06 -6.28 -17.42
N VAL A 103 1.04 -6.93 -17.05
CA VAL A 103 1.45 -7.22 -15.65
C VAL A 103 2.94 -6.90 -15.47
N ASP A 104 3.58 -7.26 -14.36
CA ASP A 104 5.02 -7.06 -14.16
C ASP A 104 5.69 -8.34 -13.63
N LEU A 105 7.01 -8.31 -13.43
CA LEU A 105 7.75 -9.42 -12.81
C LEU A 105 7.22 -9.72 -11.40
N VAL A 106 7.22 -11.01 -11.04
CA VAL A 106 6.73 -11.50 -9.75
C VAL A 106 7.37 -10.82 -8.56
N MET A 107 6.57 -10.50 -7.53
CA MET A 107 7.02 -9.81 -6.32
C MET A 107 6.72 -10.67 -5.08
N PRO A 108 7.51 -11.72 -4.81
CA PRO A 108 7.25 -12.65 -3.70
C PRO A 108 7.52 -11.99 -2.35
N THR A 109 6.52 -11.31 -1.82
CA THR A 109 6.59 -10.50 -0.59
C THR A 109 6.20 -11.28 0.66
N THR A 110 5.67 -12.49 0.50
CA THR A 110 5.32 -13.41 1.59
C THR A 110 6.13 -14.70 1.51
N LYS A 111 6.25 -15.43 2.62
CA LYS A 111 6.97 -16.72 2.64
C LYS A 111 6.27 -17.76 1.78
N GLU A 112 4.94 -17.74 1.79
CA GLU A 112 4.09 -18.67 1.04
C GLU A 112 4.26 -18.48 -0.46
N GLU A 113 4.30 -17.22 -0.92
CA GLU A 113 4.53 -16.85 -2.31
C GLU A 113 5.97 -17.14 -2.75
N LEU A 114 6.97 -16.84 -1.91
CA LEU A 114 8.35 -17.23 -2.15
C LEU A 114 8.48 -18.74 -2.37
N ALA A 115 7.89 -19.54 -1.49
CA ALA A 115 7.95 -21.00 -1.58
C ALA A 115 7.22 -21.54 -2.82
N PHE A 116 6.14 -20.89 -3.26
CA PHE A 116 5.47 -21.20 -4.51
C PHE A 116 6.38 -20.92 -5.72
N VAL A 117 6.92 -19.70 -5.81
CA VAL A 117 7.79 -19.25 -6.91
C VAL A 117 9.06 -20.09 -7.01
N ALA A 118 9.71 -20.36 -5.87
CA ALA A 118 10.97 -21.10 -5.79
C ALA A 118 10.90 -22.53 -6.34
N ARG A 119 9.70 -23.14 -6.41
CA ARG A 119 9.55 -24.52 -6.84
C ARG A 119 9.37 -24.68 -8.35
N ILE A 120 9.11 -23.59 -9.06
CA ILE A 120 8.76 -23.60 -10.49
C ILE A 120 9.97 -23.88 -11.37
N HIS A 121 11.02 -23.06 -11.23
CA HIS A 121 12.29 -23.20 -11.95
C HIS A 121 13.46 -23.37 -10.97
N ASP A 122 14.59 -23.89 -11.43
CA ASP A 122 15.78 -24.02 -10.57
C ASP A 122 16.39 -22.64 -10.23
N ARG A 123 16.31 -21.71 -11.18
CA ARG A 123 16.62 -20.28 -11.04
C ARG A 123 15.54 -19.47 -11.76
N THR A 124 15.15 -18.32 -11.24
CA THR A 124 14.16 -17.45 -11.89
C THR A 124 14.36 -15.99 -11.53
N TRP A 125 14.16 -15.09 -12.50
CA TRP A 125 14.07 -13.67 -12.24
C TRP A 125 12.84 -13.32 -11.39
N ILE A 126 13.00 -12.34 -10.50
CA ILE A 126 11.92 -11.66 -9.79
C ILE A 126 11.99 -10.15 -10.00
N GLY A 127 10.93 -9.44 -9.66
CA GLY A 127 10.80 -8.00 -9.88
C GLY A 127 11.58 -7.11 -8.92
N LEU A 128 12.72 -7.57 -8.36
CA LEU A 128 13.54 -6.79 -7.44
C LEU A 128 14.87 -6.41 -8.09
N SER A 129 15.27 -5.15 -7.96
CA SER A 129 16.53 -4.61 -8.46
C SER A 129 16.96 -3.37 -7.68
N ASP A 130 18.24 -3.05 -7.67
CA ASP A 130 18.76 -1.77 -7.19
C ASP A 130 19.48 -0.96 -8.28
N MET A 131 19.32 -1.34 -9.55
CA MET A 131 19.84 -0.61 -10.75
C MET A 131 19.62 0.92 -10.75
N LYS A 132 18.58 1.42 -10.05
CA LYS A 132 18.34 2.87 -9.94
C LYS A 132 19.32 3.56 -9.00
N GLN A 133 19.72 2.87 -7.93
CA GLN A 133 20.61 3.36 -6.89
C GLN A 133 21.16 2.15 -6.11
N GLU A 134 22.45 1.86 -6.31
CA GLU A 134 23.19 0.82 -5.59
C GLU A 134 22.87 0.80 -4.09
N GLY A 135 22.59 -0.40 -3.57
CA GLY A 135 22.23 -0.63 -2.17
C GLY A 135 20.79 -0.25 -1.81
N THR A 136 20.00 0.26 -2.76
CA THR A 136 18.58 0.60 -2.59
C THR A 136 17.69 -0.31 -3.42
N TRP A 137 17.32 -1.45 -2.85
CA TRP A 137 16.47 -2.45 -3.48
C TRP A 137 15.02 -1.99 -3.61
N LEU A 138 14.54 -1.92 -4.85
CA LEU A 138 13.19 -1.52 -5.20
C LEU A 138 12.50 -2.60 -6.04
N TRP A 139 11.26 -2.88 -5.69
CA TRP A 139 10.37 -3.68 -6.51
C TRP A 139 10.02 -2.94 -7.81
N VAL A 140 9.56 -3.69 -8.81
CA VAL A 140 9.13 -3.15 -10.10
C VAL A 140 8.01 -2.11 -10.01
N ASP A 141 7.19 -2.17 -8.94
CA ASP A 141 6.16 -1.16 -8.61
C ASP A 141 6.72 0.11 -7.94
N GLY A 142 8.03 0.13 -7.64
CA GLY A 142 8.74 1.23 -6.98
C GLY A 142 8.70 1.19 -5.46
N SER A 143 8.06 0.18 -4.85
CA SER A 143 8.06 0.01 -3.41
C SER A 143 9.39 -0.57 -2.89
N GLY A 144 9.77 -0.18 -1.67
CA GLY A 144 10.97 -0.72 -1.02
C GLY A 144 10.73 -2.07 -0.36
N VAL A 145 11.81 -2.83 -0.15
CA VAL A 145 11.77 -4.13 0.53
C VAL A 145 11.39 -3.97 2.01
N ARG A 146 10.29 -4.61 2.42
CA ARG A 146 9.87 -4.69 3.83
C ARG A 146 10.36 -5.95 4.53
N THR A 147 10.44 -7.05 3.79
CA THR A 147 10.90 -8.35 4.28
C THR A 147 11.85 -8.90 3.24
N ALA A 148 13.08 -9.14 3.66
CA ALA A 148 14.12 -9.65 2.78
C ALA A 148 14.24 -11.17 2.93
N PHE A 149 14.38 -11.87 1.80
CA PHE A 149 14.58 -13.31 1.77
C PHE A 149 15.93 -13.70 1.17
N TRP A 150 16.95 -12.87 1.37
CA TRP A 150 18.34 -13.16 0.97
C TRP A 150 18.84 -14.50 1.51
N ARG A 151 19.58 -15.20 0.68
CA ARG A 151 20.40 -16.34 1.07
C ARG A 151 21.52 -15.84 2.00
N SER A 152 22.02 -16.72 2.86
CA SER A 152 23.16 -16.39 3.72
C SER A 152 24.36 -15.97 2.89
N GLY A 153 24.84 -14.74 3.10
CA GLY A 153 25.94 -14.15 2.34
C GLY A 153 25.51 -13.15 1.27
N GLU A 154 24.21 -13.08 0.93
CA GLU A 154 23.66 -12.18 -0.09
C GLU A 154 22.94 -10.95 0.53
N PRO A 155 22.81 -9.84 -0.21
CA PRO A 155 23.44 -9.59 -1.50
C PRO A 155 24.94 -9.34 -1.36
N ASN A 156 25.75 -9.87 -2.26
CA ASN A 156 27.21 -9.79 -2.21
C ASN A 156 27.82 -8.85 -3.27
N ASN A 157 27.00 -8.36 -4.20
CA ASN A 157 27.33 -7.57 -5.36
C ASN A 157 28.57 -8.10 -6.12
N HIS A 158 28.57 -9.40 -6.45
CA HIS A 158 29.73 -10.07 -7.06
C HIS A 158 29.89 -9.74 -8.55
N GLY A 159 30.48 -8.57 -8.79
CA GLY A 159 30.74 -8.07 -10.13
C GLY A 159 29.49 -7.44 -10.75
N ASP A 160 28.90 -6.49 -10.03
CA ASP A 160 27.84 -5.58 -10.49
C ASP A 160 26.50 -6.32 -10.69
N GLU A 161 25.96 -6.83 -9.58
CA GLU A 161 24.78 -7.68 -9.52
C GLU A 161 23.54 -6.91 -9.05
N ASP A 162 22.93 -6.16 -9.96
CA ASP A 162 21.85 -5.23 -9.59
C ASP A 162 20.44 -5.82 -9.66
N CYS A 163 20.31 -7.11 -10.01
CA CYS A 163 19.03 -7.80 -10.23
C CYS A 163 18.91 -9.03 -9.36
N VAL A 164 17.68 -9.43 -9.03
CA VAL A 164 17.47 -10.53 -8.08
C VAL A 164 16.83 -11.73 -8.74
N GLU A 165 17.39 -12.89 -8.43
CA GLU A 165 16.81 -14.19 -8.74
C GLU A 165 16.42 -14.97 -7.48
N ILE A 166 15.60 -16.00 -7.65
CA ILE A 166 15.41 -17.05 -6.65
C ILE A 166 16.14 -18.31 -7.09
N ILE A 167 16.89 -18.91 -6.16
CA ILE A 167 17.53 -20.22 -6.35
C ILE A 167 16.72 -21.28 -5.59
N LYS A 168 16.18 -22.26 -6.31
CA LYS A 168 15.31 -23.32 -5.77
C LYS A 168 15.92 -24.12 -4.64
N GLU A 169 17.20 -24.47 -4.76
CA GLU A 169 17.92 -25.26 -3.74
C GLU A 169 17.90 -24.59 -2.37
N HIS A 170 17.90 -23.26 -2.35
CA HIS A 170 17.91 -22.48 -1.11
C HIS A 170 16.54 -21.94 -0.72
N GLU A 171 15.59 -21.87 -1.66
CA GLU A 171 14.32 -21.14 -1.51
C GLU A 171 14.54 -19.69 -1.02
N LYS A 172 15.57 -19.03 -1.57
CA LYS A 172 16.07 -17.71 -1.15
C LYS A 172 16.49 -16.87 -2.34
N TRP A 173 16.58 -15.56 -2.10
CA TRP A 173 17.05 -14.57 -3.05
C TRP A 173 18.57 -14.61 -3.17
N ASN A 174 19.03 -14.36 -4.40
CA ASN A 174 20.42 -14.13 -4.76
C ASN A 174 20.44 -12.90 -5.68
N ASP A 175 21.35 -11.96 -5.44
CA ASP A 175 21.67 -10.96 -6.45
C ASP A 175 22.44 -11.61 -7.59
N ALA A 176 22.16 -11.17 -8.81
CA ALA A 176 22.75 -11.70 -10.03
C ALA A 176 22.89 -10.58 -11.05
N ARG A 177 23.88 -10.70 -11.94
CA ARG A 177 24.05 -9.78 -13.05
C ARG A 177 22.79 -9.74 -13.91
N CYS A 178 22.22 -8.55 -14.10
CA CYS A 178 21.00 -8.35 -14.88
C CYS A 178 21.07 -8.89 -16.32
N SER A 179 22.28 -9.05 -16.87
CA SER A 179 22.54 -9.57 -18.22
C SER A 179 22.45 -11.10 -18.35
N GLU A 180 22.40 -11.84 -17.23
CA GLU A 180 22.21 -13.29 -17.24
C GLU A 180 20.87 -13.68 -17.87
N ASN A 181 20.86 -14.78 -18.63
CA ASN A 181 19.63 -15.26 -19.23
C ASN A 181 19.01 -16.34 -18.36
N LEU A 182 17.92 -16.01 -17.68
CA LEU A 182 17.18 -16.91 -16.79
C LEU A 182 15.71 -17.03 -17.21
N PRO A 183 15.02 -18.09 -16.76
CA PRO A 183 13.56 -18.11 -16.74
C PRO A 183 13.00 -16.93 -15.93
N TRP A 184 11.76 -16.56 -16.22
CA TRP A 184 11.08 -15.47 -15.52
C TRP A 184 9.62 -15.81 -15.24
N ILE A 185 9.04 -15.12 -14.25
CA ILE A 185 7.65 -15.27 -13.85
C ILE A 185 7.04 -13.87 -13.75
N CYS A 186 5.84 -13.73 -14.30
CA CYS A 186 5.04 -12.50 -14.20
C CYS A 186 3.90 -12.68 -13.20
N GLU A 187 3.46 -11.59 -12.57
CA GLU A 187 2.38 -11.56 -11.57
C GLU A 187 1.48 -10.33 -11.77
N ASP A 188 0.17 -10.53 -11.61
CA ASP A 188 -0.90 -9.52 -11.76
C ASP A 188 -1.25 -8.71 -10.50
#